data_AF-A0A8T3AKJ5-F1
#
_entry.id   AF-A0A8T3AKJ5-F1
#
_cell.length_a   1.000
_cell.length_b   1.000
_cell.length_c   1.000
_cell.angle_alpha   90.00
_cell.angle_beta   90.00
_cell.angle_gamma   90.00
#
_symmetry.space_group_name_H-M   'P 1'
#
loop_
_entity.id
_entity.type
_entity.pdbx_description
1 polymer ?
#
loop_
_entity_poly.entity_id
_entity_poly.type
_entity_poly.pdbx_seq_one_letter_code
_entity_poly.pdbx_strand_id
1 'polypeptide(L)'
;MEFKLFVFVDELPELAPIGTSKGETNKKAVAMAEAAVEEDGAVTPKTDESRLKPALVCPPAPRKRRPTKRKFMAAGPPPQGFFSVPKDLASVFLSVPNKKVRVG
;
A
#
# COMPACT_ATOMS: atom_id res chain seq x y z
N MET A 1 38.07 7.37 17.82
CA MET A 1 37.53 6.11 17.28
C MET A 1 36.50 6.49 16.23
N GLU A 2 36.87 6.44 14.95
CA GLU A 2 35.95 6.75 13.84
C GLU A 2 35.16 5.49 13.46
N PHE A 3 33.84 5.55 13.58
CA PHE A 3 32.96 4.50 13.09
C PHE A 3 32.60 4.80 11.64
N LYS A 4 33.30 4.15 10.70
CA LYS A 4 32.92 4.14 9.29
C LYS A 4 31.68 3.26 9.14
N LEU A 5 30.55 3.87 8.80
CA LEU A 5 29.34 3.15 8.40
C LEU A 5 29.52 2.70 6.95
N PHE A 6 29.87 1.43 6.77
CA PHE A 6 29.90 0.79 5.45
C PHE A 6 28.49 0.28 5.17
N VAL A 7 27.77 0.93 4.25
CA VAL A 7 26.48 0.42 3.78
C VAL A 7 26.80 -0.58 2.67
N PHE A 8 26.72 -1.87 2.98
CA PHE A 8 26.79 -2.90 1.96
C PHE A 8 25.41 -2.97 1.30
N VAL A 9 25.27 -2.33 0.14
CA VAL A 9 24.12 -2.57 -0.72
C VAL A 9 24.46 -3.85 -1.46
N ASP A 10 24.12 -4.98 -0.86
CA ASP A 10 24.12 -6.24 -1.58
C ASP A 10 23.21 -6.06 -2.81
N GLU A 11 23.83 -6.20 -3.98
CA GLU A 11 23.15 -6.23 -5.27
C GLU A 11 22.23 -7.45 -5.26
N LEU A 12 20.98 -7.23 -4.86
CA LEU A 12 19.96 -8.26 -4.84
C LEU A 12 19.83 -8.81 -6.27
N PRO A 13 19.85 -10.14 -6.46
CA PRO A 13 19.72 -10.71 -7.79
C PRO A 13 18.41 -10.24 -8.43
N GLU A 14 18.51 -9.70 -9.65
CA GLU A 14 17.35 -9.21 -10.39
C GLU A 14 16.33 -10.36 -10.55
N LEU A 15 15.22 -10.25 -9.83
CA LEU A 15 14.12 -11.19 -9.97
C LEU A 15 13.48 -11.03 -11.35
N ALA A 16 13.11 -12.16 -11.96
CA ALA A 16 12.40 -12.16 -13.22
C ALA A 16 11.12 -11.29 -13.12
N PRO A 17 10.80 -10.49 -14.15
CA PRO A 17 9.59 -9.68 -14.15
C PRO A 17 8.34 -10.56 -13.99
N ILE A 18 7.42 -10.15 -13.12
CA ILE A 18 6.14 -10.84 -12.96
C ILE A 18 5.33 -10.67 -14.25
N GLY A 19 5.07 -11.79 -14.92
CA GLY A 19 4.17 -11.84 -16.07
C GLY A 19 2.74 -11.60 -15.61
N THR A 20 2.17 -10.44 -15.96
CA THR A 20 0.72 -10.25 -15.88
C THR A 20 0.12 -10.85 -17.13
N SER A 21 -0.65 -11.94 -17.01
CA SER A 21 -1.49 -12.36 -18.13
C SER A 21 -2.52 -11.27 -18.35
N LYS A 22 -2.61 -10.74 -19.58
CA LYS A 22 -3.85 -10.09 -20.00
C LYS A 22 -4.91 -11.17 -19.89
N GLY A 23 -5.89 -10.97 -19.00
CA GLY A 23 -7.05 -11.85 -18.94
C GLY A 23 -7.61 -12.00 -20.34
N GLU A 24 -7.40 -13.16 -20.95
CA GLU A 24 -8.11 -13.55 -22.14
C GLU A 24 -9.57 -13.57 -21.75
N THR A 25 -10.31 -12.56 -22.20
CA THR A 25 -11.75 -12.68 -22.31
C THR A 25 -11.99 -13.73 -23.38
N ASN A 26 -12.06 -14.99 -22.96
CA ASN A 26 -12.67 -16.05 -23.74
C ASN A 26 -14.16 -15.69 -23.89
N LYS A 27 -14.48 -14.87 -24.89
CA LYS A 27 -15.84 -14.53 -25.34
C LYS A 27 -16.53 -15.73 -26.03
N LYS A 28 -16.14 -16.95 -25.68
CA LYS A 28 -16.72 -18.20 -26.19
C LYS A 28 -16.71 -19.29 -25.13
N ALA A 29 -17.01 -18.91 -23.89
CA ALA A 29 -17.56 -19.79 -22.86
C ALA A 29 -18.70 -19.10 -22.08
N VAL A 30 -19.20 -17.97 -22.60
CA VAL A 30 -20.35 -17.23 -22.08
C VAL A 30 -21.44 -17.22 -23.16
N ALA A 31 -21.82 -18.41 -23.60
CA ALA A 31 -23.01 -18.63 -24.45
C ALA A 31 -23.78 -19.89 -24.04
N MET A 32 -23.33 -20.55 -22.96
CA MET A 32 -24.02 -21.67 -22.32
C MET A 32 -24.03 -21.48 -20.80
N ALA A 33 -24.21 -20.22 -20.36
CA ALA A 33 -24.53 -19.87 -18.98
C ALA A 33 -25.47 -18.63 -18.92
N GLU A 34 -25.97 -18.16 -20.06
CA GLU A 34 -26.91 -17.04 -20.18
C GLU A 34 -28.20 -17.50 -20.89
N ALA A 35 -28.70 -18.69 -20.53
CA ALA A 35 -29.94 -19.23 -21.09
C ALA A 35 -30.89 -19.79 -20.02
N ALA A 36 -30.81 -19.26 -18.80
CA ALA A 36 -31.76 -19.56 -17.73
C ALA A 36 -31.74 -18.47 -16.64
N VAL A 37 -31.80 -17.21 -17.03
CA VAL A 37 -32.24 -16.15 -16.10
C VAL A 37 -33.42 -15.46 -16.79
N GLU A 38 -34.54 -16.17 -16.72
CA GLU A 38 -35.87 -15.56 -16.75
C GLU A 38 -35.90 -14.36 -15.80
N GLU A 39 -36.84 -13.47 -16.07
CA GLU A 39 -37.09 -12.13 -15.55
C GLU A 39 -37.29 -12.01 -14.03
N ASP A 40 -36.44 -12.64 -13.22
CA ASP A 40 -36.42 -12.52 -11.78
C ASP A 40 -35.16 -11.76 -11.38
N GLY A 41 -35.32 -10.44 -11.23
CA GLY A 41 -34.25 -9.56 -10.74
C GLY A 41 -33.57 -10.11 -9.49
N ALA A 42 -32.28 -9.84 -9.32
CA ALA A 42 -31.45 -10.42 -8.27
C ALA A 42 -32.14 -10.44 -6.89
N VAL A 43 -32.52 -11.62 -6.42
CA VAL A 43 -33.20 -11.81 -5.14
C VAL A 43 -32.18 -12.04 -4.04
N THR A 44 -32.13 -11.14 -3.04
CA THR A 44 -31.36 -11.38 -1.82
C THR A 44 -31.99 -12.52 -1.03
N PRO A 45 -31.21 -13.52 -0.55
CA PRO A 45 -31.74 -14.58 0.30
C PRO A 45 -32.37 -13.99 1.57
N LYS A 46 -33.54 -14.51 1.95
CA LYS A 46 -34.36 -14.03 3.08
C LYS A 46 -34.41 -15.03 4.25
N THR A 47 -33.60 -16.08 4.22
CA THR A 47 -33.59 -17.13 5.26
C THR A 47 -33.00 -16.60 6.57
N ASP A 48 -33.45 -17.10 7.71
CA ASP A 48 -32.93 -16.67 9.02
C ASP A 48 -31.43 -16.94 9.19
N GLU A 49 -30.90 -17.96 8.53
CA GLU A 49 -29.46 -18.26 8.46
C GLU A 49 -28.66 -17.16 7.76
N SER A 50 -29.28 -16.47 6.79
CA SER A 50 -28.69 -15.33 6.07
C SER A 50 -28.89 -13.99 6.78
N ARG A 51 -29.60 -13.97 7.92
CA ARG A 51 -29.87 -12.76 8.67
C ARG A 51 -28.62 -12.28 9.40
N LEU A 52 -28.19 -11.07 9.08
CA LEU A 52 -27.07 -10.43 9.76
C LEU A 52 -27.39 -10.22 11.24
N LYS A 53 -26.42 -10.51 12.10
CA LYS A 53 -26.50 -10.23 13.53
C LYS A 53 -26.68 -8.72 13.75
N PRO A 54 -27.45 -8.31 14.78
CA PRO A 54 -27.62 -6.89 15.08
C PRO A 54 -26.26 -6.24 15.34
N ALA A 55 -26.11 -4.99 14.89
CA ALA A 55 -24.88 -4.23 15.09
C ALA A 55 -24.56 -4.15 16.58
N LEU A 56 -23.39 -4.67 16.96
CA LEU A 56 -22.89 -4.51 18.32
C LEU A 56 -22.55 -3.03 18.55
N VAL A 57 -22.93 -2.50 19.71
CA VAL A 57 -22.56 -1.12 20.08
C VAL A 57 -21.04 -1.05 20.12
N CYS A 58 -20.49 -0.13 19.31
CA CYS A 58 -19.06 0.08 19.28
C CYS A 58 -18.60 0.54 20.67
N PRO A 59 -17.57 -0.08 21.27
CA PRO A 59 -17.01 0.42 22.52
C PRO A 59 -16.58 1.88 22.33
N PRO A 60 -16.56 2.68 23.42
CA PRO A 60 -16.18 4.08 23.33
C PRO A 60 -14.79 4.21 22.69
N ALA A 61 -14.62 5.24 21.86
CA ALA A 61 -13.39 5.46 21.12
C ALA A 61 -12.16 5.41 22.05
N PRO A 62 -11.10 4.66 21.69
CA PRO A 62 -9.87 4.62 22.47
C PRO A 62 -9.37 6.02 22.80
N ARG A 63 -9.13 6.28 24.09
CA ARG A 63 -8.66 7.60 24.54
C ARG A 63 -7.21 7.77 24.13
N LYS A 64 -6.93 8.72 23.22
CA LYS A 64 -5.56 9.12 22.87
C LYS A 64 -4.83 9.59 24.14
N ARG A 65 -3.60 9.10 24.35
CA ARG A 65 -2.75 9.61 25.42
C ARG A 65 -2.56 11.12 25.23
N ARG A 66 -2.72 11.90 26.30
CA ARG A 66 -2.44 13.34 26.26
C ARG A 66 -0.99 13.54 25.84
N PRO A 67 -0.70 14.38 24.83
CA PRO A 67 0.67 14.65 24.43
C PRO A 67 1.42 15.26 25.62
N THR A 68 2.59 14.69 25.93
CA THR A 68 3.49 15.27 26.93
C THR A 68 3.83 16.70 26.50
N LYS A 69 3.71 17.67 27.41
CA LYS A 69 4.08 19.07 27.17
C LYS A 69 5.54 19.10 26.73
N ARG A 70 5.77 19.25 25.42
CA ARG A 70 7.10 19.22 24.83
C ARG A 70 7.86 20.46 25.28
N LYS A 71 8.96 20.28 26.03
CA LYS A 71 9.90 21.35 26.41
C LYS A 71 10.76 21.79 25.21
N PHE A 72 10.16 22.05 24.04
CA PHE A 72 10.89 22.38 22.82
C PHE A 72 11.77 23.63 22.92
N MET A 73 11.56 24.47 23.93
CA MET A 73 12.38 25.66 24.17
C MET A 73 13.53 25.39 25.16
N ALA A 74 13.51 24.29 25.92
CA ALA A 74 14.54 23.97 26.92
C ALA A 74 15.40 22.75 26.54
N ALA A 75 14.87 21.86 25.70
CA ALA A 75 15.68 20.86 25.02
C ALA A 75 16.19 21.51 23.74
N GLY A 76 17.47 21.86 23.71
CA GLY A 76 18.14 22.35 22.49
C GLY A 76 18.07 21.34 21.34
N PRO A 77 18.87 21.54 20.28
CA PRO A 77 18.99 20.56 19.20
C PRO A 77 19.18 19.15 19.76
N PRO A 78 18.69 18.10 19.07
CA PRO A 78 18.96 16.72 19.46
C PRO A 78 20.44 16.55 19.79
N PRO A 79 20.83 15.71 20.77
CA PRO A 79 22.22 15.58 21.20
C PRO A 79 23.17 15.19 20.04
N GLN A 80 22.62 14.62 18.97
CA GLN A 80 23.35 14.23 17.76
C GLN A 80 23.39 15.32 16.68
N GLY A 81 22.72 16.46 16.88
CA GLY A 81 22.59 17.52 15.89
C GLY A 81 21.78 17.11 14.65
N PHE A 82 21.81 17.96 13.64
CA PHE A 82 21.30 17.64 12.30
C PHE A 82 22.45 17.14 11.44
N PHE A 83 22.19 16.13 10.61
CA PHE A 83 23.17 15.69 9.61
C PHE A 83 23.29 16.74 8.50
N SER A 84 24.52 17.04 8.09
CA SER A 84 24.77 17.90 6.94
C SER A 84 24.32 17.17 5.66
N VAL A 85 23.25 17.66 5.05
CA VAL A 85 22.76 17.12 3.78
C VAL A 85 23.58 17.74 2.63
N PRO A 86 24.05 16.96 1.65
CA PRO A 86 24.68 17.49 0.44
C PRO A 86 23.79 18.51 -0.26
N LYS A 87 24.37 19.62 -0.75
CA LYS A 87 23.62 20.67 -1.44
C LYS A 87 22.98 20.18 -2.73
N ASP A 88 23.65 19.26 -3.40
CA ASP A 88 23.14 18.63 -4.61
C ASP A 88 22.49 17.29 -4.26
N LEU A 89 21.16 17.30 -4.16
CA LEU A 89 20.37 16.11 -3.91
C LEU A 89 20.37 15.17 -5.13
N ALA A 90 20.55 15.68 -6.35
CA ALA A 90 20.52 14.86 -7.56
C ALA A 90 21.70 13.86 -7.61
N SER A 91 22.84 14.22 -6.99
CA SER A 91 23.98 13.32 -6.84
C SER A 91 23.76 12.19 -5.81
N VAL A 92 22.80 12.32 -4.89
CA VAL A 92 22.54 11.29 -3.85
C VAL A 92 21.60 10.20 -4.38
N PHE A 93 20.77 10.53 -5.37
CA PHE A 93 19.81 9.60 -5.95
C PHE A 93 20.36 8.94 -7.22
N LEU A 94 20.16 7.63 -7.34
CA LEU A 94 20.40 6.93 -8.58
C LEU A 94 19.32 7.32 -9.60
N SER A 95 19.74 7.82 -10.75
CA SER A 95 18.83 8.14 -11.86
C SER A 95 18.25 6.84 -12.43
N VAL A 96 16.94 6.65 -12.31
CA VAL A 96 16.24 5.51 -12.91
C VAL A 96 15.97 5.84 -14.39
N PRO A 97 16.30 4.95 -15.34
CA PRO A 97 16.03 5.19 -16.75
C PRO A 97 14.52 5.33 -17.00
N ASN A 98 14.12 6.46 -17.57
CA ASN A 98 12.75 6.71 -17.97
C ASN A 98 12.36 5.78 -19.14
N LYS A 99 11.67 4.68 -18.82
CA LYS A 99 11.07 3.80 -19.84
C LYS A 99 9.93 4.59 -20.50
N LYS A 100 10.08 4.95 -21.78
CA LYS A 100 9.03 5.59 -22.58
C LYS A 100 7.80 4.67 -22.60
N VAL A 101 6.74 5.06 -21.91
CA VAL A 101 5.43 4.42 -22.05
C VAL A 101 4.89 4.84 -23.41
N ARG A 102 4.77 3.87 -24.33
CA ARG A 102 4.13 4.10 -25.62
C ARG A 102 2.64 4.29 -25.37
N VAL A 103 2.17 5.54 -25.40
CA VAL A 103 0.75 5.86 -25.48
C VAL A 103 0.30 5.43 -26.88
N GLY A 104 -0.47 4.35 -26.94
CA GLY A 104 -1.18 3.90 -28.14
C GLY A 104 -2.56 4.52 -28.20
#